data_AF-C1F5M2-F1
#
_entry.id   AF-C1F5M2-F1
#
_cell.length_a   1.000
_cell.length_b   1.000
_cell.length_c   1.000
_cell.angle_alpha   90.00
_cell.angle_beta   90.00
_cell.angle_gamma   90.00
#
_symmetry.space_group_name_H-M   'P 1'
#
loop_
_entity.id
_entity.type
_entity.pdbx_description
1 polymer ?
#
loop_
_entity_poly.entity_id
_entity_poly.type
_entity_poly.pdbx_seq_one_letter_code
_entity_poly.pdbx_strand_id
1 'polypeptide(L)'
;MHSAQPIVLILGASSVLIVKTGVSYFSAGHSARMEWKDIVAKLQPVNQTGLSLVARDFLEPSRDQLKLEPDEIWSLVGGWEGLKRMRANADIMLALAAYTQRWNFEEGVIVGERMRRDALKLHRAVRHIQLHTRPAVMRFLPKRYWFNVPFEVHEVASAYYLMRQRLLALYETSHSGLYPALAASI
;
A
#
# COMPACT_ATOMS: atom_id res chain seq x y z
N MET A 1 36.47 9.63 32.43
CA MET A 1 35.67 8.40 32.20
C MET A 1 34.22 8.80 31.97
N HIS A 2 33.78 8.91 30.72
CA HIS A 2 32.36 9.15 30.39
C HIS A 2 31.98 8.24 29.23
N SER A 3 31.42 7.07 29.56
CA SER A 3 30.90 6.10 28.60
C SER A 3 29.55 5.60 29.09
N ALA A 4 28.52 6.41 28.89
CA ALA A 4 27.11 6.06 29.15
C ALA A 4 26.23 6.20 27.90
N GLN A 5 26.80 6.07 26.70
CA GLN A 5 26.08 6.17 25.43
C GLN A 5 25.53 4.85 24.82
N PRO A 6 25.94 3.62 25.19
CA PRO A 6 25.42 2.44 24.49
C PRO A 6 24.05 1.96 24.98
N ILE A 7 23.62 2.34 26.19
CA ILE A 7 22.40 1.77 26.81
C ILE A 7 21.11 2.34 26.21
N VAL A 8 21.12 3.62 25.82
CA VAL A 8 19.93 4.29 25.25
C VAL A 8 19.60 3.77 23.85
N LEU A 9 20.62 3.41 23.05
CA LEU A 9 20.43 2.86 21.71
C LEU A 9 19.83 1.45 21.73
N ILE A 10 20.20 0.62 22.72
CA ILE A 10 19.68 -0.75 22.85
C ILE A 10 18.20 -0.72 23.26
N LEU A 11 17.79 0.19 24.17
CA LEU A 11 16.39 0.32 24.58
C LEU A 11 15.48 0.85 23.45
N GLY A 12 16.00 1.71 22.57
CA GLY A 12 15.29 2.18 21.38
C GLY A 12 15.07 1.09 20.32
N ALA A 13 16.05 0.20 20.12
CA ALA A 13 15.92 -0.92 19.18
C ALA A 13 14.94 -1.99 19.70
N SER A 14 14.95 -2.28 21.00
CA SER A 14 14.05 -3.23 21.66
C SER A 14 12.59 -2.80 21.59
N SER A 15 12.32 -1.51 21.78
CA SER A 15 10.95 -0.96 21.72
C SER A 15 10.36 -1.02 20.30
N VAL A 16 11.17 -0.81 19.25
CA VAL A 16 10.73 -0.99 17.86
C VAL A 16 10.42 -2.46 17.54
N LEU A 17 11.19 -3.40 18.09
CA LEU A 17 10.94 -4.85 17.95
C LEU A 17 9.67 -5.27 18.69
N ILE A 18 9.44 -4.79 19.92
CA ILE A 18 8.23 -5.06 20.71
C ILE A 18 6.98 -4.47 20.04
N VAL A 19 7.08 -3.32 19.39
CA VAL A 19 5.97 -2.76 18.60
C VAL A 19 5.70 -3.60 17.34
N LYS A 20 6.74 -4.08 16.64
CA LYS A 20 6.56 -4.94 15.45
C LYS A 20 5.97 -6.32 15.78
N THR A 21 6.39 -6.94 16.87
CA THR A 21 5.83 -8.23 17.32
C THR A 21 4.45 -8.04 17.95
N GLY A 22 4.24 -6.95 18.71
CA GLY A 22 2.96 -6.58 19.28
C GLY A 22 1.88 -6.29 18.23
N VAL A 23 2.21 -5.61 17.13
CA VAL A 23 1.29 -5.41 16.00
C VAL A 23 0.91 -6.73 15.32
N SER A 24 1.83 -7.71 15.28
CA SER A 24 1.54 -9.05 14.74
C SER A 24 0.64 -9.89 15.66
N TYR A 25 0.80 -9.76 16.99
CA TYR A 25 -0.08 -10.42 17.96
C TYR A 25 -1.47 -9.76 18.07
N PHE A 26 -1.54 -8.43 18.00
CA PHE A 26 -2.83 -7.72 17.97
C PHE A 26 -3.60 -7.99 16.68
N SER A 27 -2.90 -8.17 15.54
CA SER A 27 -3.55 -8.60 14.30
C SER A 27 -4.04 -10.05 14.37
N ALA A 28 -3.38 -10.94 15.10
CA ALA A 28 -3.82 -12.33 15.25
C ALA A 28 -5.10 -12.46 16.11
N GLY A 29 -5.22 -11.67 17.19
CA GLY A 29 -6.39 -11.69 18.08
C GLY A 29 -7.66 -11.02 17.52
N HIS A 30 -7.52 -9.91 16.78
CA HIS A 30 -8.66 -9.24 16.14
C HIS A 30 -9.10 -9.90 14.82
N SER A 31 -8.18 -10.57 14.11
CA SER A 31 -8.52 -11.30 12.86
C SER A 31 -9.22 -12.64 13.12
N ALA A 32 -9.26 -13.11 14.36
CA ALA A 32 -9.95 -14.36 14.72
C ALA A 32 -11.49 -14.24 14.64
N ARG A 33 -12.06 -13.03 14.54
CA ARG A 33 -13.53 -12.82 14.51
C ARG A 33 -14.07 -12.11 13.27
N MET A 34 -13.22 -11.58 12.40
CA MET A 34 -13.69 -10.89 11.20
C MET A 34 -13.83 -11.91 10.08
N GLU A 35 -15.06 -12.10 9.60
CA GLU A 35 -15.32 -12.98 8.46
C GLU A 35 -14.73 -12.35 7.20
N TRP A 36 -14.30 -13.18 6.25
CA TRP A 36 -13.75 -12.72 4.98
C TRP A 36 -14.63 -11.65 4.30
N LYS A 37 -15.95 -11.85 4.38
CA LYS A 37 -16.99 -10.97 3.81
C LYS A 37 -16.94 -9.57 4.41
N ASP A 38 -16.70 -9.48 5.72
CA ASP A 38 -16.62 -8.21 6.45
C ASP A 38 -15.34 -7.44 6.09
N ILE A 39 -14.26 -8.17 5.76
CA ILE A 39 -13.01 -7.56 5.30
C ILE A 39 -13.21 -6.97 3.90
N VAL A 40 -13.79 -7.76 2.98
CA VAL A 40 -14.06 -7.32 1.60
C VAL A 40 -15.03 -6.16 1.55
N ALA A 41 -16.08 -6.16 2.39
CA ALA A 41 -17.06 -5.08 2.43
C ALA A 41 -16.48 -3.70 2.78
N LYS A 42 -15.27 -3.63 3.31
CA LYS A 42 -14.58 -2.37 3.63
C LYS A 42 -13.82 -1.79 2.43
N LEU A 43 -13.64 -2.55 1.35
CA LEU A 43 -12.93 -2.08 0.16
C LEU A 43 -13.69 -0.91 -0.46
N GLN A 44 -12.93 0.14 -0.75
CA GLN A 44 -13.44 1.37 -1.34
C GLN A 44 -13.25 1.33 -2.86
N PRO A 45 -14.23 1.76 -3.66
CA PRO A 45 -14.08 1.79 -5.11
C PRO A 45 -13.02 2.82 -5.53
N VAL A 46 -12.15 2.42 -6.45
CA VAL A 46 -11.14 3.27 -7.10
C VAL A 46 -11.22 3.11 -8.63
N ASN A 47 -10.69 4.08 -9.38
CA ASN A 47 -10.65 4.03 -10.85
C ASN A 47 -9.61 3.00 -11.32
N GLN A 48 -10.00 1.72 -11.38
CA GLN A 48 -9.07 0.64 -11.72
C GLN A 48 -8.47 0.79 -13.11
N THR A 49 -9.24 1.23 -14.10
CA THR A 49 -8.76 1.41 -15.47
C THR A 49 -7.66 2.47 -15.53
N GLY A 50 -7.90 3.65 -14.96
CA GLY A 50 -6.91 4.73 -14.93
C GLY A 50 -5.68 4.38 -14.11
N LEU A 51 -5.89 3.77 -12.94
CA LEU A 51 -4.82 3.28 -12.08
C LEU A 51 -3.92 2.25 -12.77
N SER A 52 -4.50 1.25 -13.44
CA SER A 52 -3.74 0.23 -14.17
C SER A 52 -2.92 0.85 -15.30
N LEU A 53 -3.44 1.88 -15.95
CA LEU A 53 -2.72 2.60 -17.00
C LEU A 53 -1.50 3.34 -16.44
N VAL A 54 -1.67 4.11 -15.36
CA VAL A 54 -0.57 4.83 -14.67
C VAL A 54 0.46 3.85 -14.10
N ALA A 55 0.01 2.75 -13.51
CA ALA A 55 0.89 1.74 -12.93
C ALA A 55 1.74 1.06 -14.00
N ARG A 56 1.14 0.67 -15.12
CA ARG A 56 1.85 -0.01 -16.22
C ARG A 56 2.81 0.93 -16.92
N ASP A 57 2.44 2.19 -17.11
CA ASP A 57 3.36 3.21 -17.65
C ASP A 57 4.66 3.31 -16.84
N PHE A 58 4.56 3.18 -15.51
CA PHE A 58 5.73 3.18 -14.62
C PHE A 58 6.50 1.84 -14.59
N LEU A 59 5.79 0.71 -14.63
CA LEU A 59 6.37 -0.63 -14.46
C LEU A 59 6.96 -1.20 -15.76
N GLU A 60 6.44 -0.79 -16.91
CA GLU A 60 6.81 -1.28 -18.24
C GLU A 60 7.63 -0.20 -18.97
N PRO A 61 8.96 -0.14 -18.77
CA PRO A 61 9.78 0.86 -19.44
C PRO A 61 9.69 0.70 -20.96
N SER A 62 9.35 1.78 -21.65
CA SER A 62 9.26 1.81 -23.11
C SER A 62 10.15 2.91 -23.70
N ARG A 63 10.37 2.89 -25.02
CA ARG A 63 11.23 3.88 -25.70
C ARG A 63 10.72 5.31 -25.51
N ASP A 64 9.40 5.47 -25.40
CA ASP A 64 8.75 6.74 -25.06
C ASP A 64 8.40 6.73 -23.57
N GLN A 65 9.29 7.27 -22.73
CA GLN A 65 9.17 7.23 -21.26
C GLN A 65 8.24 8.31 -20.69
N LEU A 66 7.67 9.17 -21.54
CA LEU A 66 6.81 10.29 -21.15
C LEU A 66 5.46 10.18 -21.89
N LYS A 67 4.66 9.16 -21.57
CA LYS A 67 3.36 8.96 -22.23
C LYS A 67 2.23 9.74 -21.59
N LEU A 68 2.33 9.97 -20.27
CA LEU A 68 1.28 10.59 -19.49
C LEU A 68 1.77 11.90 -18.88
N GLU A 69 0.98 12.95 -19.07
CA GLU A 69 1.25 14.24 -18.46
C GLU A 69 0.88 14.22 -16.95
N PRO A 70 1.55 15.01 -16.11
CA PRO A 70 1.27 15.09 -14.67
C PRO A 70 -0.21 15.24 -14.26
N ASP A 71 -0.94 16.12 -14.96
CA ASP A 71 -2.35 16.38 -14.67
C ASP A 71 -3.24 15.19 -15.09
N GLU A 72 -2.86 14.49 -16.16
CA GLU A 72 -3.51 13.28 -16.61
C GLU A 72 -3.32 12.15 -15.60
N ILE A 73 -2.08 11.95 -15.13
CA ILE A 73 -1.74 10.99 -14.07
C ILE A 73 -2.59 11.25 -12.82
N TRP A 74 -2.66 12.51 -12.38
CA TRP A 74 -3.44 12.91 -11.20
C TRP A 74 -4.93 12.64 -11.36
N SER A 75 -5.49 12.95 -12.53
CA SER A 75 -6.90 12.68 -12.88
C SER A 75 -7.19 11.18 -12.91
N LEU A 76 -6.35 10.38 -13.57
CA LEU A 76 -6.53 8.95 -13.74
C LEU A 76 -6.54 8.19 -12.40
N VAL A 77 -5.74 8.62 -11.43
CA VAL A 77 -5.74 8.02 -10.09
C VAL A 77 -6.89 8.50 -9.19
N GLY A 78 -7.74 9.42 -9.67
CA GLY A 78 -8.85 10.00 -8.90
C GLY A 78 -8.42 11.10 -7.94
N GLY A 79 -7.28 11.74 -8.20
CA GLY A 79 -6.68 12.77 -7.37
C GLY A 79 -6.44 12.33 -5.93
N TRP A 80 -6.47 13.30 -5.01
CA TRP A 80 -6.16 13.08 -3.60
C TRP A 80 -7.08 12.05 -2.93
N GLU A 81 -8.36 12.03 -3.28
CA GLU A 81 -9.31 11.10 -2.71
C GLU A 81 -9.04 9.67 -3.17
N GLY A 82 -8.66 9.48 -4.44
CA GLY A 82 -8.20 8.19 -4.94
C GLY A 82 -6.95 7.67 -4.21
N LEU A 83 -5.96 8.54 -3.94
CA LEU A 83 -4.78 8.17 -3.16
C LEU A 83 -5.11 7.71 -1.73
N LYS A 84 -6.04 8.39 -1.06
CA LYS A 84 -6.51 7.97 0.27
C LYS A 84 -7.21 6.62 0.24
N ARG A 85 -8.08 6.39 -0.74
CA ARG A 85 -8.79 5.12 -0.90
C ARG A 85 -7.82 3.98 -1.18
N MET A 86 -6.84 4.19 -2.06
CA MET A 86 -5.76 3.23 -2.29
C MET A 86 -4.99 2.91 -1.02
N ARG A 87 -4.69 3.93 -0.21
CA ARG A 87 -4.03 3.75 1.08
C ARG A 87 -4.85 2.90 2.06
N ALA A 88 -6.15 3.18 2.20
CA ALA A 88 -7.04 2.40 3.06
C ALA A 88 -7.21 0.96 2.55
N ASN A 89 -7.41 0.81 1.24
CA ASN A 89 -7.51 -0.49 0.59
C ASN A 89 -6.23 -1.32 0.72
N ALA A 90 -5.04 -0.71 0.74
CA ALA A 90 -3.79 -1.42 0.95
C ALA A 90 -3.77 -2.17 2.29
N ASP A 91 -4.27 -1.55 3.35
CA ASP A 91 -4.37 -2.18 4.67
C ASP A 91 -5.41 -3.32 4.67
N ILE A 92 -6.53 -3.13 3.95
CA ILE A 92 -7.56 -4.18 3.78
C ILE A 92 -6.99 -5.37 2.98
N MET A 93 -6.24 -5.12 1.91
CA MET A 93 -5.59 -6.16 1.10
C MET A 93 -4.56 -6.95 1.92
N LEU A 94 -3.86 -6.33 2.86
CA LEU A 94 -2.97 -7.03 3.79
C LEU A 94 -3.76 -7.93 4.76
N ALA A 95 -4.91 -7.48 5.24
CA ALA A 95 -5.79 -8.30 6.07
C ALA A 95 -6.32 -9.51 5.28
N LEU A 96 -6.69 -9.31 4.01
CA LEU A 96 -7.11 -10.38 3.11
C LEU A 96 -5.99 -11.38 2.83
N ALA A 97 -4.75 -10.94 2.66
CA ALA A 97 -3.59 -11.82 2.50
C ALA A 97 -3.27 -12.59 3.80
N ALA A 98 -3.45 -11.98 4.97
CA ALA A 98 -3.33 -12.68 6.25
C ALA A 98 -4.43 -13.74 6.42
N TYR A 99 -5.64 -13.48 5.90
CA TYR A 99 -6.76 -14.42 5.98
C TYR A 99 -6.49 -15.73 5.23
N THR A 100 -5.74 -15.71 4.12
CA THR A 100 -5.44 -16.92 3.34
C THR A 100 -4.51 -17.88 4.06
N GLN A 101 -3.78 -17.43 5.09
CA GLN A 101 -2.90 -18.28 5.90
C GLN A 101 -3.64 -19.44 6.58
N ARG A 102 -4.97 -19.36 6.69
CA ARG A 102 -5.84 -20.44 7.18
C ARG A 102 -5.87 -21.66 6.26
N TRP A 103 -5.62 -21.48 4.96
CA TRP A 103 -5.64 -22.55 3.95
C TRP A 103 -4.28 -22.78 3.31
N ASN A 104 -3.49 -21.72 3.14
CA ASN A 104 -2.17 -21.77 2.52
C ASN A 104 -1.21 -20.86 3.31
N PHE A 105 -0.69 -21.41 4.40
CA PHE A 105 0.14 -20.67 5.35
C PHE A 105 1.44 -20.16 4.72
N GLU A 106 2.19 -21.03 4.04
CA GLU A 106 3.50 -20.68 3.48
C GLU A 106 3.39 -19.58 2.42
N GLU A 107 2.55 -19.77 1.40
CA GLU A 107 2.37 -18.79 0.34
C GLU A 107 1.73 -17.51 0.90
N GLY A 108 0.76 -17.62 1.81
CA GLY A 108 0.11 -16.49 2.46
C GLY A 108 1.08 -15.62 3.26
N VAL A 109 2.06 -16.22 3.96
CA VAL A 109 3.11 -15.48 4.66
C VAL A 109 4.07 -14.80 3.66
N ILE A 110 4.54 -15.52 2.65
CA ILE A 110 5.51 -15.00 1.66
C ILE A 110 4.91 -13.84 0.85
N VAL A 111 3.71 -14.05 0.30
CA VAL A 111 3.01 -13.04 -0.51
C VAL A 111 2.59 -11.86 0.38
N GLY A 112 2.07 -12.13 1.59
CA GLY A 112 1.71 -11.10 2.55
C GLY A 112 2.88 -10.18 2.91
N GLU A 113 4.09 -10.72 3.08
CA GLU A 113 5.27 -9.90 3.36
C GLU A 113 5.71 -9.07 2.14
N ARG A 114 5.63 -9.62 0.92
CA ARG A 114 5.87 -8.83 -0.31
C ARG A 114 4.90 -7.66 -0.41
N MET A 115 3.61 -7.93 -0.18
CA MET A 115 2.57 -6.89 -0.15
C MET A 115 2.82 -5.87 0.96
N ARG A 116 3.32 -6.28 2.14
CA ARG A 116 3.62 -5.37 3.24
C ARG A 116 4.69 -4.35 2.86
N ARG A 117 5.72 -4.77 2.11
CA ARG A 117 6.77 -3.88 1.61
C ARG A 117 6.21 -2.87 0.60
N ASP A 118 5.32 -3.30 -0.28
CA ASP A 118 4.68 -2.42 -1.26
C ASP A 118 3.71 -1.44 -0.56
N ALA A 119 2.96 -1.90 0.44
CA ALA A 119 2.11 -1.04 1.26
C ALA A 119 2.93 0.04 1.98
N LEU A 120 4.13 -0.29 2.49
CA LEU A 120 5.01 0.71 3.11
C LEU A 120 5.48 1.78 2.13
N LYS A 121 5.80 1.40 0.88
CA LYS A 121 6.14 2.37 -0.18
C LYS A 121 4.95 3.27 -0.48
N LEU A 122 3.78 2.67 -0.70
CA LEU A 122 2.52 3.38 -0.93
C LEU A 122 2.23 4.38 0.19
N HIS A 123 2.26 3.93 1.46
CA HIS A 123 1.97 4.76 2.63
C HIS A 123 2.93 5.96 2.72
N ARG A 124 4.22 5.75 2.41
CA ARG A 124 5.22 6.82 2.42
C ARG A 124 4.97 7.83 1.31
N ALA A 125 4.74 7.37 0.07
CA ALA A 125 4.46 8.23 -1.07
C ALA A 125 3.19 9.06 -0.84
N VAL A 126 2.07 8.43 -0.42
CA VAL A 126 0.84 9.17 -0.09
C VAL A 126 1.09 10.21 1.01
N ARG A 127 1.87 9.88 2.04
CA ARG A 127 2.19 10.81 3.12
C ARG A 127 3.03 11.99 2.63
N HIS A 128 3.96 11.75 1.72
CA HIS A 128 4.82 12.79 1.17
C HIS A 128 3.99 13.74 0.28
N ILE A 129 3.16 13.22 -0.61
CA ILE A 129 2.16 13.99 -1.38
C ILE A 129 1.31 14.84 -0.43
N GLN A 130 0.75 14.24 0.63
CA GLN A 130 -0.07 14.95 1.62
C GLN A 130 0.67 16.15 2.26
N LEU A 131 1.95 15.99 2.56
CA LEU A 131 2.76 17.04 3.18
C LEU A 131 3.04 18.18 2.19
N HIS A 132 3.29 17.85 0.92
CA HIS A 132 3.54 18.85 -0.13
C HIS A 132 2.30 19.64 -0.54
N THR A 133 1.12 19.02 -0.49
CA THR A 133 -0.15 19.67 -0.84
C THR A 133 -0.77 20.47 0.32
N ARG A 134 -0.12 20.54 1.49
CA ARG A 134 -0.65 21.28 2.65
C ARG A 134 -0.53 22.80 2.46
N PRO A 135 -1.61 23.59 2.66
CA PRO A 135 -1.60 25.05 2.45
C PRO A 135 -0.53 25.78 3.28
N ALA A 136 -0.32 25.35 4.53
CA ALA A 136 0.67 25.93 5.44
C ALA A 136 2.11 25.72 4.94
N VAL A 137 2.37 24.60 4.26
CA VAL A 137 3.67 24.20 3.75
C VAL A 137 3.90 24.85 2.37
N MET A 138 2.86 24.90 1.55
CA MET A 138 2.84 25.52 0.22
C MET A 138 3.21 27.01 0.22
N ARG A 139 3.00 27.73 1.32
CA ARG A 139 3.39 29.14 1.48
C ARG A 139 4.90 29.36 1.54
N PHE A 140 5.66 28.34 1.94
CA PHE A 140 7.11 28.43 2.19
C PHE A 140 7.95 27.64 1.19
N LEU A 141 7.35 26.76 0.39
CA LEU A 141 8.09 25.94 -0.58
C LEU A 141 8.08 26.53 -2.00
N PRO A 142 9.24 26.57 -2.69
CA PRO A 142 9.31 26.94 -4.10
C PRO A 142 8.41 26.05 -4.97
N LYS A 143 7.79 26.62 -6.01
CA LYS A 143 6.97 25.88 -7.01
C LYS A 143 7.70 24.67 -7.62
N ARG A 144 9.04 24.66 -7.62
CA ARG A 144 9.89 23.53 -8.05
C ARG A 144 9.67 22.24 -7.24
N TYR A 145 9.08 22.29 -6.05
CA TYR A 145 8.77 21.08 -5.27
C TYR A 145 7.60 20.26 -5.84
N TRP A 146 6.83 20.80 -6.78
CA TRP A 146 5.72 20.10 -7.45
C TRP A 146 6.20 19.07 -8.46
N PHE A 147 7.46 19.13 -8.90
CA PHE A 147 8.02 18.19 -9.87
C PHE A 147 8.05 16.74 -9.35
N ASN A 148 8.08 16.52 -8.03
CA ASN A 148 8.16 15.17 -7.45
C ASN A 148 6.79 14.48 -7.31
N VAL A 149 5.70 15.26 -7.28
CA VAL A 149 4.36 14.73 -7.04
C VAL A 149 3.95 13.68 -8.08
N PRO A 150 4.16 13.88 -9.40
CA PRO A 150 3.83 12.86 -10.40
C PRO A 150 4.59 11.54 -10.18
N PHE A 151 5.87 11.59 -9.81
CA PHE A 151 6.67 10.40 -9.51
C PHE A 151 6.13 9.63 -8.30
N GLU A 152 5.71 10.34 -7.26
CA GLU A 152 5.10 9.73 -6.08
C GLU A 152 3.73 9.13 -6.40
N VAL A 153 2.96 9.75 -7.29
CA VAL A 153 1.69 9.20 -7.75
C VAL A 153 1.90 7.90 -8.53
N HIS A 154 2.92 7.82 -9.39
CA HIS A 154 3.30 6.56 -10.02
C HIS A 154 3.74 5.50 -9.01
N GLU A 155 4.49 5.87 -7.97
CA GLU A 155 4.88 4.94 -6.90
C GLU A 155 3.66 4.40 -6.16
N VAL A 156 2.68 5.25 -5.83
CA VAL A 156 1.41 4.82 -5.23
C VAL A 156 0.65 3.89 -6.16
N ALA A 157 0.48 4.28 -7.42
CA ALA A 157 -0.28 3.53 -8.41
C ALA A 157 0.31 2.14 -8.66
N SER A 158 1.62 2.07 -8.88
CA SER A 158 2.35 0.83 -9.14
C SER A 158 2.37 -0.10 -7.93
N ALA A 159 2.62 0.41 -6.73
CA ALA A 159 2.59 -0.39 -5.51
C ALA A 159 1.18 -0.97 -5.28
N TYR A 160 0.15 -0.16 -5.42
CA TYR A 160 -1.24 -0.60 -5.27
C TYR A 160 -1.61 -1.67 -6.31
N TYR A 161 -1.27 -1.44 -7.58
CA TYR A 161 -1.51 -2.39 -8.67
C TYR A 161 -0.85 -3.74 -8.39
N LEU A 162 0.43 -3.74 -7.99
CA LEU A 162 1.16 -4.97 -7.68
C LEU A 162 0.60 -5.69 -6.45
N MET A 163 0.11 -4.96 -5.43
CA MET A 163 -0.57 -5.58 -4.29
C MET A 163 -1.85 -6.28 -4.73
N ARG A 164 -2.68 -5.64 -5.57
CA ARG A 164 -3.90 -6.21 -6.13
C ARG A 164 -3.62 -7.48 -6.93
N GLN A 165 -2.66 -7.43 -7.86
CA GLN A 165 -2.30 -8.60 -8.69
C GLN A 165 -1.83 -9.79 -7.85
N ARG A 166 -0.99 -9.54 -6.83
CA ARG A 166 -0.52 -10.61 -5.93
C ARG A 166 -1.62 -11.17 -5.06
N LEU A 167 -2.56 -10.34 -4.60
CA LEU A 167 -3.69 -10.79 -3.81
C LEU A 167 -4.62 -11.68 -4.65
N LEU A 168 -4.93 -11.27 -5.88
CA LEU A 168 -5.74 -12.07 -6.81
C LEU A 168 -5.10 -13.43 -7.08
N ALA A 169 -3.81 -13.45 -7.42
CA ALA A 169 -3.07 -14.68 -7.63
C ALA A 169 -3.07 -15.58 -6.38
N LEU A 170 -2.90 -15.01 -5.19
CA LEU A 170 -2.92 -15.74 -3.93
C LEU A 170 -4.28 -16.40 -3.66
N TYR A 171 -5.39 -15.71 -3.97
CA TYR A 171 -6.73 -16.26 -3.80
C TYR A 171 -7.08 -17.30 -4.87
N GLU A 172 -6.57 -17.14 -6.09
CA GLU A 172 -6.72 -18.13 -7.16
C GLU A 172 -6.09 -19.47 -6.77
N THR A 173 -4.89 -19.46 -6.16
CA THR A 173 -4.20 -20.68 -5.72
C THR A 173 -4.72 -21.22 -4.38
N SER A 174 -5.09 -20.34 -3.45
CA SER A 174 -5.43 -20.75 -2.08
C SER A 174 -6.92 -21.09 -1.89
N HIS A 175 -7.83 -20.40 -2.59
CA HIS A 175 -9.27 -20.62 -2.41
C HIS A 175 -10.10 -20.10 -3.60
N SER A 176 -10.18 -20.89 -4.67
CA SER A 176 -10.88 -20.55 -5.92
C SER A 176 -12.36 -20.19 -5.74
N GLY A 177 -13.02 -20.64 -4.66
CA GLY A 177 -14.41 -20.27 -4.35
C GLY A 177 -14.61 -18.80 -3.93
N LEU A 178 -13.60 -18.17 -3.33
CA LEU A 178 -13.65 -16.76 -2.91
C LEU A 178 -13.05 -15.81 -3.95
N TYR A 179 -12.27 -16.34 -4.88
CA TYR A 179 -11.64 -15.57 -5.95
C TYR A 179 -12.63 -14.73 -6.78
N PRO A 180 -13.76 -15.26 -7.30
CA PRO A 180 -14.67 -14.47 -8.13
C PRO A 180 -15.26 -13.27 -7.40
N ALA A 181 -15.62 -13.46 -6.13
CA ALA A 181 -16.15 -12.40 -5.29
C ALA A 181 -15.08 -11.35 -4.95
N LEU A 182 -13.83 -11.77 -4.73
CA LEU A 182 -12.72 -10.84 -4.55
C LEU A 182 -12.47 -10.02 -5.82
N ALA A 183 -12.35 -10.68 -6.97
CA ALA A 183 -12.05 -10.04 -8.26
C ALA A 183 -13.12 -9.01 -8.67
N ALA A 184 -14.38 -9.24 -8.31
CA ALA A 184 -15.46 -8.28 -8.52
C ALA A 184 -15.39 -7.05 -7.58
N SER A 185 -14.68 -7.16 -6.46
CA SER A 185 -14.59 -6.10 -5.43
C SER A 185 -13.34 -5.22 -5.53
N ILE A 186 -12.30 -5.66 -6.26
CA ILE A 186 -11.02 -4.94 -6.40
C ILE A 186 -10.68 -4.56 -7.83
#